data_AF-A0A964MDD1-F1
#
_entry.id   AF-A0A964MDD1-F1
#
_cell.length_a   1.000
_cell.length_b   1.000
_cell.length_c   1.000
_cell.angle_alpha   90.00
_cell.angle_beta   90.00
_cell.angle_gamma   90.00
#
_symmetry.space_group_name_H-M   'P 1'
#
loop_
_entity.id
_entity.type
_entity.pdbx_description
1 polymer ?
#
loop_
_entity_poly.entity_id
_entity_poly.type
_entity_poly.pdbx_seq_one_letter_code
_entity_poly.pdbx_strand_id
1 'polypeptide(L)'
;MSAVGESLSLWPIHLKPHPDELLSSWIVRLSYAYGMKVQCFSRQVFGRNREIWARDLDRLAPESVLAALSAMTGVSAEAAFQTSLRSYKGALFEKYNPNGNTRWLLPAGVFHRIRRRFGMQFCPLCLATDLDPYYRRRWRLAFMTVCDVHGCLMHDRCHQCGAPVVFHRQEMGDRAQWRPKGMTRCHACRADLSRAPAWSPPSPPGLSIVTLRSLATFPDLGWWFVGDQVVPYGHLYFDGLRHLIKLFSNRYGQALLDYVEAETGWSHEKSEQPAKQFEVMSVRERHRWLMAALWLLEDWPRRFEVAGRTQGLTQTRILEGHIQPFWFESSVRLTLGNGYYSPTQEEANNAMAYVAKTGDVTVSSVSAVLGRDRDIGVIRPLKKPAKPKPKREDFELAIKKLEEERLTKLPGTVVRAVLERDRMMFLMMAILEIRWPEICRLTVTDAEEMIGTFKCGNSGLSSRLVRNLGRYLNQARLLLVRQYDEGCLFPSANGRKMVLDAFRHRYRRLLH
;
A
#
# COMPACT_ATOMS: atom_id res chain seq x y z
N MET A 1 52.72 -8.55 13.66
CA MET A 1 52.75 -9.38 14.88
C MET A 1 53.11 -8.50 16.05
N SER A 2 52.14 -8.22 16.92
CA SER A 2 52.35 -7.92 18.34
C SER A 2 50.98 -8.02 19.00
N ALA A 3 50.72 -9.21 19.55
CA ALA A 3 49.56 -9.53 20.35
C ALA A 3 49.63 -8.73 21.65
N VAL A 4 48.65 -7.85 21.85
CA VAL A 4 48.26 -7.34 23.16
C VAL A 4 46.91 -7.98 23.45
N GLY A 5 46.83 -8.78 24.52
CA GLY A 5 45.66 -9.58 24.85
C GLY A 5 44.39 -8.73 24.94
N GLU A 6 43.45 -8.96 24.03
CA GLU A 6 42.11 -8.38 24.08
C GLU A 6 41.26 -9.14 25.11
N SER A 7 41.45 -8.81 26.40
CA SER A 7 40.31 -8.86 27.30
C SER A 7 39.36 -7.77 26.82
N LEU A 8 38.23 -8.13 26.19
CA LEU A 8 37.15 -7.19 25.89
C LEU A 8 36.63 -6.63 27.22
N SER A 9 37.28 -5.57 27.69
CA SER A 9 36.90 -4.90 28.92
C SER A 9 35.53 -4.26 28.69
N LEU A 10 34.56 -4.71 29.47
CA LEU A 10 33.27 -4.06 29.54
C LEU A 10 33.46 -2.58 29.82
N TRP A 11 32.52 -1.79 29.31
CA TRP A 11 32.43 -0.39 29.64
C TRP A 11 32.29 -0.16 31.16
N PRO A 12 32.94 0.86 31.74
CA PRO A 12 32.77 1.19 33.16
C PRO A 12 31.30 1.37 33.55
N ILE A 13 30.49 1.93 32.64
CA ILE A 13 29.04 2.04 32.76
C ILE A 13 28.40 1.21 31.64
N HIS A 14 27.86 0.05 32.00
CA HIS A 14 27.30 -0.91 31.05
C HIS A 14 25.82 -1.18 31.36
N LEU A 15 24.99 -0.14 31.26
CA LEU A 15 23.55 -0.28 31.50
C LEU A 15 22.95 -1.35 30.59
N LYS A 16 22.18 -2.26 31.18
CA LYS A 16 21.38 -3.24 30.46
C LYS A 16 20.11 -2.57 29.93
N PRO A 17 19.57 -3.02 28.78
CA PRO A 17 18.28 -2.52 28.30
C PRO A 17 17.19 -2.84 29.31
N HIS A 18 16.27 -1.91 29.53
CA HIS A 18 15.05 -2.17 30.30
C HIS A 18 14.12 -3.14 29.56
N PRO A 19 13.15 -3.77 30.25
CA PRO A 19 12.16 -4.64 29.60
C PRO A 19 11.39 -3.90 28.50
N ASP A 20 11.36 -4.48 27.30
CA ASP A 20 10.77 -3.90 26.09
C ASP A 20 11.34 -2.51 25.72
N GLU A 21 12.59 -2.20 26.07
CA GLU A 21 13.21 -0.93 25.70
C GLU A 21 13.62 -0.89 24.21
N LEU A 22 13.39 0.27 23.57
CA LEU A 22 13.88 0.53 22.21
C LEU A 22 15.39 0.72 22.16
N LEU A 23 16.01 0.27 21.07
CA LEU A 23 17.43 0.48 20.79
C LEU A 23 17.84 1.96 20.91
N SER A 24 17.05 2.87 20.35
CA SER A 24 17.33 4.31 20.47
C SER A 24 17.18 4.84 21.89
N SER A 25 16.23 4.33 22.68
CA SER A 25 16.05 4.68 24.10
C SER A 25 17.25 4.23 24.92
N TRP A 26 17.69 2.98 24.72
CA TRP A 26 18.81 2.40 25.43
C TRP A 26 20.12 3.17 25.17
N ILE A 27 20.38 3.56 23.92
CA ILE A 27 21.54 4.38 23.57
C ILE A 27 21.48 5.76 24.24
N VAL A 28 20.30 6.38 24.34
CA VAL A 28 20.14 7.67 25.01
C VAL A 28 20.42 7.54 26.51
N ARG A 29 19.91 6.50 27.17
CA ARG A 29 20.22 6.22 28.60
C ARG A 29 21.71 6.01 28.83
N LEU A 30 22.37 5.20 27.99
CA LEU A 30 23.82 5.01 28.05
C LEU A 30 24.55 6.35 27.89
N SER A 31 24.17 7.16 26.89
CA SER A 31 24.76 8.49 26.67
C SER A 31 24.66 9.36 27.93
N TYR A 32 23.49 9.36 28.57
CA TYR A 32 23.22 10.17 29.76
C TYR A 32 23.95 9.67 31.00
N ALA A 33 24.09 8.36 31.15
CA ALA A 33 24.86 7.76 32.25
C ALA A 33 26.35 8.12 32.15
N TYR A 34 26.87 8.26 30.93
CA TYR A 34 28.22 8.77 30.66
C TYR A 34 28.34 10.31 30.73
N GLY A 35 27.26 11.04 31.01
CA GLY A 35 27.26 12.50 31.01
C GLY A 35 27.54 13.12 29.63
N MET A 36 27.27 12.37 28.55
CA MET A 36 27.56 12.77 27.18
C MET A 36 26.29 13.15 26.43
N LYS A 37 26.42 14.13 25.53
CA LYS A 37 25.35 14.39 24.55
C LYS A 37 25.17 13.17 23.64
N VAL A 38 23.92 12.85 23.28
CA VAL A 38 23.58 11.64 22.50
C VAL A 38 24.39 11.53 21.21
N GLN A 39 24.56 12.65 20.49
CA GLN A 39 25.34 12.70 19.25
C GLN A 39 26.83 12.49 19.49
N CYS A 40 27.39 13.03 20.58
CA CYS A 40 28.79 12.86 20.95
C CYS A 40 29.09 11.41 21.32
N PHE A 41 28.26 10.82 22.19
CA PHE A 41 28.35 9.42 22.55
C PHE A 41 28.29 8.51 21.31
N SER A 42 27.28 8.72 20.46
CA SER A 42 27.12 7.92 19.24
C SER A 42 28.32 8.02 18.29
N ARG A 43 28.91 9.22 18.16
CA ARG A 43 30.09 9.45 17.32
C ARG A 43 31.33 8.75 17.87
N GLN A 44 31.49 8.73 19.19
CA GLN A 44 32.64 8.11 19.87
C GLN A 44 32.55 6.58 19.85
N VAL A 45 31.35 6.03 20.04
CA VAL A 45 31.12 4.58 20.08
C VAL A 45 31.05 3.97 18.69
N PHE A 46 30.28 4.56 17.78
CA PHE A 46 29.97 3.93 16.49
C PHE A 46 30.79 4.53 15.32
N GLY A 47 31.64 5.51 15.60
CA GLY A 47 32.51 6.17 14.62
C GLY A 47 31.86 7.37 13.91
N ARG A 48 32.71 8.26 13.39
CA ARG A 48 32.31 9.56 12.81
C ARG A 48 31.54 9.47 11.50
N ASN A 49 31.70 8.38 10.76
CA ASN A 49 31.12 8.21 9.42
C ASN A 49 29.71 7.59 9.45
N ARG A 50 29.14 7.33 10.64
CA ARG A 50 27.85 6.66 10.78
C ARG A 50 26.78 7.61 11.29
N GLU A 51 25.95 8.11 10.39
CA GLU A 51 24.77 8.93 10.74
C GLU A 51 23.60 8.05 11.21
N ILE A 52 23.76 7.32 12.31
CA ILE A 52 22.74 6.38 12.81
C ILE A 52 21.38 7.04 13.12
N TRP A 53 21.40 8.34 13.44
CA TRP A 53 20.21 9.14 13.76
C TRP A 53 19.51 9.76 12.54
N ALA A 54 20.14 9.71 11.37
CA ALA A 54 19.55 10.15 10.09
C ALA A 54 18.65 9.08 9.45
N ARG A 55 18.53 7.92 10.11
CA ARG A 55 17.62 6.84 9.71
C ARG A 55 16.78 6.39 10.91
N ASP A 56 15.80 5.54 10.67
CA ASP A 56 15.00 4.96 11.74
C ASP A 56 15.77 3.83 12.41
N LEU A 57 16.55 4.17 13.45
CA LEU A 57 17.49 3.26 14.12
C LEU A 57 16.80 2.02 14.69
N ASP A 58 15.64 2.18 15.34
CA ASP A 58 14.90 1.06 15.93
C ASP A 58 14.40 0.06 14.87
N ARG A 59 14.13 0.56 13.67
CA ARG A 59 13.68 -0.21 12.51
C ARG A 59 14.89 -0.92 11.86
N LEU A 60 15.93 -0.18 11.52
CA LEU A 60 17.07 -0.76 10.81
C LEU A 60 17.89 -1.69 11.70
N ALA A 61 18.13 -1.27 12.95
CA ALA A 61 18.97 -1.93 13.94
C ALA A 61 20.22 -2.56 13.30
N PRO A 62 21.18 -1.75 12.82
CA PRO A 62 22.34 -2.26 12.10
C PRO A 62 23.10 -3.26 12.97
N GLU A 63 23.45 -4.42 12.42
CA GLU A 63 24.13 -5.50 13.17
C GLU A 63 25.41 -5.01 13.86
N SER A 64 26.15 -4.13 13.19
CA SER A 64 27.35 -3.52 13.76
C SER A 64 27.10 -2.60 14.98
N VAL A 65 25.92 -1.98 15.09
CA VAL A 65 25.52 -1.21 16.28
C VAL A 65 25.14 -2.16 17.41
N LEU A 66 24.36 -3.20 17.09
CA LEU A 66 23.96 -4.23 18.06
C LEU A 66 25.16 -4.99 18.61
N ALA A 67 26.10 -5.39 17.75
CA ALA A 67 27.33 -6.08 18.11
C ALA A 67 28.23 -5.20 19.00
N ALA A 68 28.37 -3.91 18.66
CA ALA A 68 29.13 -2.98 19.50
C ALA A 68 28.50 -2.82 20.89
N LEU A 69 27.18 -2.65 20.97
CA LEU A 69 26.49 -2.55 22.26
C LEU A 69 26.55 -3.86 23.06
N SER A 70 26.36 -5.00 22.41
CA SER A 70 26.48 -6.34 23.01
C SER A 70 27.87 -6.54 23.64
N ALA A 71 28.94 -6.30 22.86
CA ALA A 71 30.32 -6.45 23.32
C ALA A 71 30.66 -5.50 24.47
N MET A 72 30.27 -4.23 24.36
CA MET A 72 30.66 -3.21 25.34
C MET A 72 29.85 -3.26 26.63
N THR A 73 28.59 -3.69 26.55
CA THR A 73 27.71 -3.77 27.72
C THR A 73 27.63 -5.17 28.33
N GLY A 74 28.17 -6.20 27.67
CA GLY A 74 28.06 -7.60 28.11
C GLY A 74 26.62 -8.11 28.08
N VAL A 75 25.80 -7.59 27.18
CA VAL A 75 24.45 -8.08 26.90
C VAL A 75 24.55 -9.13 25.80
N SER A 76 23.76 -10.21 25.84
CA SER A 76 23.79 -11.19 24.75
C SER A 76 23.37 -10.55 23.42
N ALA A 77 23.87 -11.09 22.30
CA ALA A 77 23.45 -10.63 20.98
C ALA A 77 21.93 -10.69 20.79
N GLU A 78 21.28 -11.72 21.36
CA GLU A 78 19.83 -11.87 21.35
C GLU A 78 19.12 -10.75 22.13
N ALA A 79 19.53 -10.48 23.37
CA ALA A 79 18.93 -9.41 24.15
C ALA A 79 19.14 -8.02 23.51
N ALA A 80 20.29 -7.78 22.86
CA ALA A 80 20.52 -6.58 22.07
C ALA A 80 19.57 -6.53 20.86
N PHE A 81 19.42 -7.62 20.11
CA PHE A 81 18.49 -7.73 18.98
C PHE A 81 17.04 -7.51 19.39
N GLN A 82 16.64 -7.97 20.59
CA GLN A 82 15.31 -7.78 21.14
C GLN A 82 14.94 -6.31 21.38
N THR A 83 15.92 -5.38 21.44
CA THR A 83 15.65 -3.93 21.49
C THR A 83 15.19 -3.34 20.15
N SER A 84 15.30 -4.11 19.06
CA SER A 84 14.90 -3.70 17.72
C SER A 84 13.42 -3.98 17.43
N LEU A 85 12.87 -3.29 16.43
CA LEU A 85 11.54 -3.61 15.89
C LEU A 85 11.55 -4.84 14.97
N ARG A 86 12.74 -5.34 14.60
CA ARG A 86 12.89 -6.55 13.78
C ARG A 86 12.54 -7.81 14.56
N SER A 87 12.65 -7.79 15.89
CA SER A 87 12.35 -9.00 16.67
C SER A 87 10.86 -9.35 16.73
N TYR A 88 9.96 -8.45 16.31
CA TYR A 88 8.55 -8.77 16.07
C TYR A 88 8.29 -9.65 14.83
N LYS A 89 9.33 -9.94 14.03
CA LYS A 89 9.20 -10.83 12.87
C LYS A 89 8.84 -12.25 13.35
N GLY A 90 7.83 -12.84 12.74
CA GLY A 90 7.29 -14.16 13.11
C GLY A 90 6.12 -14.08 14.09
N ALA A 91 6.10 -13.08 14.98
CA ALA A 91 5.01 -12.81 15.90
C ALA A 91 3.90 -11.95 15.27
N LEU A 92 4.26 -10.77 14.75
CA LEU A 92 3.30 -9.79 14.21
C LEU A 92 3.22 -9.80 12.69
N PHE A 93 4.32 -10.13 12.02
CA PHE A 93 4.42 -10.14 10.57
C PHE A 93 5.51 -11.13 10.12
N GLU A 94 5.28 -11.77 8.99
CA GLU A 94 6.27 -12.65 8.37
C GLU A 94 7.30 -11.85 7.55
N LYS A 95 6.82 -10.90 6.76
CA LYS A 95 7.63 -10.09 5.84
C LYS A 95 8.02 -8.76 6.44
N TYR A 96 9.33 -8.54 6.58
CA TYR A 96 9.91 -7.29 7.01
C TYR A 96 10.42 -6.48 5.80
N ASN A 97 9.97 -5.23 5.64
CA ASN A 97 10.39 -4.38 4.52
C ASN A 97 11.37 -3.28 4.98
N PRO A 98 12.70 -3.43 4.83
CA PRO A 98 13.65 -2.43 5.30
C PRO A 98 13.53 -1.08 4.57
N ASN A 99 13.02 -1.07 3.33
CA ASN A 99 13.00 0.09 2.43
C ASN A 99 11.63 0.79 2.34
N GLY A 100 10.62 0.30 3.05
CA GLY A 100 9.26 0.85 3.01
C GLY A 100 8.56 0.73 4.35
N ASN A 101 7.22 0.73 4.33
CA ASN A 101 6.42 0.49 5.54
C ASN A 101 6.31 -1.03 5.79
N THR A 102 6.41 -1.43 7.06
CA THR A 102 6.07 -2.79 7.51
C THR A 102 4.74 -2.71 8.21
N ARG A 103 3.86 -3.70 7.99
CA ARG A 103 2.57 -3.79 8.65
C ARG A 103 2.75 -3.68 10.16
N TRP A 104 1.84 -2.96 10.79
CA TRP A 104 1.79 -2.75 12.25
C TRP A 104 2.94 -1.92 12.84
N LEU A 105 3.98 -1.56 12.08
CA LEU A 105 5.02 -0.66 12.57
C LEU A 105 4.72 0.79 12.18
N LEU A 106 4.68 1.68 13.16
CA LEU A 106 4.50 3.10 12.94
C LEU A 106 5.74 3.71 12.25
N PRO A 107 5.57 4.31 11.05
CA PRO A 107 6.68 4.91 10.32
C PRO A 107 7.05 6.26 10.93
N ALA A 108 8.32 6.44 11.28
CA ALA A 108 8.80 7.73 11.80
C ALA A 108 8.99 8.81 10.72
N GLY A 109 8.83 8.46 9.43
CA GLY A 109 8.88 9.41 8.30
C GLY A 109 10.20 10.17 8.24
N VAL A 110 11.33 9.45 8.30
CA VAL A 110 12.66 10.04 8.36
C VAL A 110 13.07 10.57 7.00
N PHE A 111 13.27 11.87 6.89
CA PHE A 111 13.87 12.52 5.72
C PHE A 111 15.07 13.34 6.18
N HIS A 112 16.28 12.88 5.83
CA HIS A 112 17.53 13.30 6.47
C HIS A 112 17.41 13.23 8.00
N ARG A 113 17.40 14.38 8.67
CA ARG A 113 17.28 14.49 10.10
C ARG A 113 15.84 14.83 10.51
N ILE A 114 14.90 15.08 9.62
CA ILE A 114 13.55 15.52 10.03
C ILE A 114 12.64 14.29 10.17
N ARG A 115 11.90 14.21 11.29
CA ARG A 115 10.84 13.24 11.49
C ARG A 115 9.52 13.88 11.06
N ARG A 116 8.98 13.48 9.91
CA ARG A 116 7.76 14.05 9.32
C ARG A 116 6.46 13.37 9.77
N ARG A 117 6.56 12.30 10.56
CA ARG A 117 5.43 11.49 11.00
C ARG A 117 5.49 11.21 12.50
N PHE A 118 4.34 10.85 13.07
CA PHE A 118 4.14 10.57 14.50
C PHE A 118 4.44 9.11 14.82
N GLY A 119 5.64 8.67 14.41
CA GLY A 119 6.02 7.27 14.47
C GLY A 119 6.28 6.75 15.88
N MET A 120 6.45 7.63 16.88
CA MET A 120 6.74 7.29 18.27
C MET A 120 5.60 7.76 19.16
N GLN A 121 5.07 6.82 19.96
CA GLN A 121 4.05 7.11 20.96
C GLN A 121 4.64 7.12 22.38
N PHE A 122 3.86 7.58 23.36
CA PHE A 122 4.16 7.46 24.77
C PHE A 122 2.89 7.40 25.62
N CYS A 123 3.04 6.81 26.81
CA CYS A 123 2.09 6.97 27.90
C CYS A 123 2.63 8.04 28.87
N PRO A 124 1.88 9.13 29.16
CA PRO A 124 2.34 10.16 30.09
C PRO A 124 2.54 9.61 31.51
N LEU A 125 1.67 8.69 31.93
CA LEU A 125 1.75 8.07 33.25
C LEU A 125 2.98 7.18 33.38
N CYS A 126 3.31 6.34 32.39
CA CYS A 126 4.58 5.59 32.39
C CYS A 126 5.78 6.53 32.52
N LEU A 127 5.82 7.62 31.74
CA LEU A 127 6.93 8.57 31.84
C LEU A 127 6.99 9.31 33.19
N ALA A 128 5.87 9.41 33.93
CA ALA A 128 5.80 10.03 35.24
C ALA A 128 6.16 9.07 36.38
N THR A 129 5.78 7.79 36.27
CA THR A 129 5.89 6.79 37.33
C THR A 129 7.14 5.92 37.22
N ASP A 130 7.71 5.77 36.01
CA ASP A 130 8.96 5.03 35.81
C ASP A 130 10.09 5.73 36.59
N LEU A 131 10.82 4.97 37.43
CA LEU A 131 11.97 5.49 38.17
C LEU A 131 13.07 6.04 37.23
N ASP A 132 13.26 5.38 36.09
CA ASP A 132 14.14 5.80 35.00
C ASP A 132 13.33 5.74 33.69
N PRO A 133 12.64 6.83 33.31
CA PRO A 133 11.73 6.84 32.17
C PRO A 133 12.40 6.46 30.86
N TYR A 134 11.80 5.52 30.13
CA TYR A 134 12.31 5.00 28.87
C TYR A 134 11.22 4.76 27.84
N TYR A 135 11.62 4.66 26.57
CA TYR A 135 10.69 4.44 25.46
C TYR A 135 10.65 2.96 25.08
N ARG A 136 9.43 2.42 25.08
CA ARG A 136 9.15 1.00 24.88
C ARG A 136 8.97 0.65 23.40
N ARG A 137 9.34 -0.56 22.98
CA ARG A 137 9.20 -0.98 21.58
C ARG A 137 7.76 -1.10 21.17
N ARG A 138 6.90 -1.62 22.06
CA ARG A 138 5.47 -1.74 21.79
C ARG A 138 4.81 -0.39 21.46
N TRP A 139 5.38 0.73 21.91
CA TRP A 139 4.92 2.09 21.57
C TRP A 139 5.19 2.49 20.10
N ARG A 140 5.87 1.64 19.33
CA ARG A 140 6.00 1.74 17.87
C ARG A 140 5.00 0.88 17.10
N LEU A 141 4.11 0.15 17.79
CA LEU A 141 3.10 -0.69 17.16
C LEU A 141 1.82 0.11 16.89
N ALA A 142 1.27 -0.02 15.68
CA ALA A 142 0.13 0.79 15.25
C ALA A 142 -1.17 0.47 16.02
N PHE A 143 -1.29 -0.74 16.56
CA PHE A 143 -2.41 -1.11 17.43
C PHE A 143 -2.24 -0.65 18.89
N MET A 144 -1.06 -0.17 19.29
CA MET A 144 -0.77 0.34 20.64
C MET A 144 -1.43 1.70 20.87
N THR A 145 -2.77 1.76 20.89
CA THR A 145 -3.52 3.01 21.08
C THR A 145 -3.85 3.29 22.54
N VAL A 146 -3.76 2.28 23.40
CA VAL A 146 -4.10 2.35 24.83
C VAL A 146 -3.01 1.67 25.64
N CYS A 147 -2.41 2.36 26.60
CA CYS A 147 -1.34 1.82 27.43
C CYS A 147 -1.76 0.51 28.11
N ASP A 148 -0.96 -0.53 27.95
CA ASP A 148 -1.14 -1.83 28.58
C ASP A 148 -1.04 -1.76 30.11
N VAL A 149 -0.14 -0.93 30.62
CA VAL A 149 0.05 -0.70 32.07
C VAL A 149 -1.06 0.18 32.66
N HIS A 150 -1.23 1.40 32.14
CA HIS A 150 -2.09 2.41 32.76
C HIS A 150 -3.50 2.51 32.18
N GLY A 151 -3.80 1.83 31.06
CA GLY A 151 -5.12 1.85 30.44
C GLY A 151 -5.54 3.19 29.83
N CYS A 152 -4.69 4.22 29.81
CA CYS A 152 -4.99 5.51 29.20
C CYS A 152 -4.68 5.50 27.70
N LEU A 153 -5.33 6.40 26.95
CA LEU A 153 -5.02 6.63 25.54
C LEU A 153 -3.57 7.12 25.38
N MET A 154 -2.87 6.56 24.40
CA MET A 154 -1.49 6.92 24.08
C MET A 154 -1.42 8.29 23.40
N HIS A 155 -0.29 8.98 23.55
CA HIS A 155 0.03 10.20 22.82
C HIS A 155 1.03 9.90 21.71
N ASP A 156 0.90 10.51 20.53
CA ASP A 156 1.87 10.43 19.43
C ASP A 156 2.51 11.80 19.09
N ARG A 157 2.10 12.84 19.82
CA ARG A 157 2.53 14.23 19.68
C ARG A 157 2.75 14.87 21.03
N CYS A 158 3.52 15.95 21.06
CA CYS A 158 3.59 16.81 22.23
C CYS A 158 2.23 17.50 22.47
N HIS A 159 1.74 17.45 23.71
CA HIS A 159 0.47 18.06 24.11
C HIS A 159 0.46 19.61 24.02
N GLN A 160 1.63 20.26 24.03
CA GLN A 160 1.71 21.72 23.93
C GLN A 160 1.92 22.24 22.51
N CYS A 161 2.85 21.65 21.74
CA CYS A 161 3.22 22.18 20.41
C CYS A 161 2.85 21.28 19.24
N GLY A 162 2.28 20.10 19.49
CA GLY A 162 1.89 19.15 18.44
C GLY A 162 3.05 18.49 17.68
N ALA A 163 4.30 18.78 18.04
CA ALA A 163 5.50 18.23 17.41
C ALA A 163 5.62 16.71 17.66
N PRO A 164 6.24 15.97 16.74
CA PRO A 164 6.50 14.54 16.93
C PRO A 164 7.45 14.30 18.10
N VAL A 165 7.33 13.11 18.70
CA VAL A 165 8.17 12.70 19.83
C VAL A 165 9.54 12.25 19.31
N VAL A 166 10.57 13.01 19.67
CA VAL A 166 11.96 12.79 19.21
C VAL A 166 12.93 12.95 20.39
N PHE A 167 12.82 12.07 21.38
CA PHE A 167 13.54 12.18 22.67
C PHE A 167 15.06 12.22 22.54
N HIS A 168 15.66 11.60 21.51
CA HIS A 168 17.10 11.64 21.26
C HIS A 168 17.64 13.01 20.80
N ARG A 169 16.79 14.04 20.69
CA ARG A 169 17.16 15.39 20.21
C ARG A 169 16.98 16.51 21.21
N GLN A 170 16.67 16.19 22.45
CA GLN A 170 16.47 17.24 23.46
C GLN A 170 17.69 18.16 23.59
N GLU A 171 18.91 17.71 23.35
CA GLU A 171 20.10 18.54 23.54
C GLU A 171 20.49 19.34 22.28
N MET A 172 19.81 19.13 21.15
CA MET A 172 20.15 19.85 19.91
C MET A 172 19.84 21.34 20.04
N GLY A 173 20.81 22.18 19.65
CA GLY A 173 20.68 23.64 19.65
C GLY A 173 21.06 24.32 20.98
N ASP A 174 21.17 23.57 22.08
CA ASP A 174 21.55 24.12 23.38
C ASP A 174 23.01 23.80 23.70
N ARG A 175 23.90 24.79 23.52
CA ARG A 175 25.34 24.65 23.81
C ARG A 175 25.63 24.73 25.31
N ALA A 176 24.81 25.45 26.08
CA ALA A 176 25.00 25.70 27.50
C ALA A 176 24.50 24.53 28.38
N GLN A 177 23.57 23.72 27.87
CA GLN A 177 23.09 22.55 28.58
C GLN A 177 24.15 21.42 28.58
N TRP A 178 24.83 21.28 29.72
CA TRP A 178 25.82 20.23 29.98
C TRP A 178 25.23 18.98 30.66
N ARG A 179 24.06 19.09 31.32
CA ARG A 179 23.39 17.97 31.99
C ARG A 179 22.12 17.51 31.27
N PRO A 180 22.00 16.20 30.96
CA PRO A 180 20.75 15.62 30.47
C PRO A 180 19.61 15.78 31.46
N LYS A 181 18.40 16.11 30.98
CA LYS A 181 17.18 16.23 31.82
C LYS A 181 16.22 15.04 31.64
N GLY A 182 16.76 13.87 31.30
CA GLY A 182 16.00 12.64 31.03
C GLY A 182 15.29 12.65 29.67
N MET A 183 14.56 11.58 29.36
CA MET A 183 13.89 11.42 28.05
C MET A 183 12.45 11.97 28.01
N THR A 184 11.98 12.65 29.05
CA THR A 184 10.57 13.06 29.20
C THR A 184 10.21 14.39 28.53
N ARG A 185 11.16 15.15 27.96
CA ARG A 185 10.88 16.48 27.41
C ARG A 185 10.71 16.48 25.89
N CYS A 186 9.81 17.35 25.42
CA CYS A 186 9.68 17.63 24.00
C CYS A 186 10.95 18.28 23.45
N HIS A 187 11.46 17.77 22.32
CA HIS A 187 12.63 18.35 21.65
C HIS A 187 12.40 19.76 21.10
N ALA A 188 11.14 20.12 20.78
CA ALA A 188 10.78 21.38 20.15
C ALA A 188 10.46 22.49 21.16
N CYS A 189 9.47 22.28 22.04
CA CYS A 189 9.02 23.31 22.99
C CYS A 189 9.47 23.09 24.44
N ARG A 190 10.20 21.99 24.74
CA ARG A 190 10.70 21.63 26.07
C ARG A 190 9.66 21.29 27.13
N ALA A 191 8.38 21.26 26.76
CA ALA A 191 7.29 20.76 27.58
C ALA A 191 7.59 19.36 28.11
N ASP A 192 7.20 19.12 29.36
CA ASP A 192 7.28 17.80 29.98
C ASP A 192 6.14 16.91 29.45
N LEU A 193 6.50 15.82 28.79
CA LEU A 193 5.57 14.86 28.21
C LEU A 193 4.93 13.98 29.29
N SER A 194 5.57 13.81 30.46
CA SER A 194 4.98 13.10 31.60
C SER A 194 3.76 13.82 32.19
N ARG A 195 3.64 15.13 31.94
CA ARG A 195 2.51 15.98 32.36
C ARG A 195 1.41 16.08 31.30
N ALA A 196 1.47 15.31 30.23
CA ALA A 196 0.36 15.29 29.26
C ALA A 196 -0.90 14.69 29.90
N PRO A 197 -2.10 15.14 29.52
CA PRO A 197 -3.34 14.60 30.07
C PRO A 197 -3.49 13.10 29.79
N ALA A 198 -3.90 12.33 30.80
CA ALA A 198 -4.22 10.92 30.65
C ALA A 198 -5.72 10.77 30.35
N TRP A 199 -6.07 10.49 29.09
CA TRP A 199 -7.47 10.34 28.68
C TRP A 199 -7.94 8.88 28.81
N SER A 200 -9.16 8.68 29.30
CA SER A 200 -9.82 7.38 29.23
C SER A 200 -10.14 7.03 27.77
N PRO A 201 -9.78 5.81 27.31
CA PRO A 201 -10.04 5.40 25.93
C PRO A 201 -11.53 5.09 25.73
N PRO A 202 -12.19 5.68 24.72
CA PRO A 202 -13.58 5.39 24.43
C PRO A 202 -13.72 4.05 23.71
N SER A 203 -14.48 3.12 24.27
CA SER A 203 -14.73 1.81 23.68
C SER A 203 -16.23 1.49 23.58
N PRO A 204 -16.66 0.69 22.59
CA PRO A 204 -17.99 0.09 22.62
C PRO A 204 -18.14 -0.83 23.85
N PRO A 205 -19.38 -1.12 24.28
CA PRO A 205 -19.64 -2.13 25.30
C PRO A 205 -19.06 -3.49 24.91
N GLY A 206 -18.60 -4.26 25.90
CA GLY A 206 -17.98 -5.57 25.70
C GLY A 206 -16.48 -5.58 25.99
N LEU A 207 -15.78 -6.52 25.38
CA LEU A 207 -14.39 -6.84 25.70
C LEU A 207 -13.36 -6.18 24.77
N SER A 208 -13.77 -5.35 23.79
CA SER A 208 -12.86 -4.75 22.80
C SER A 208 -11.63 -4.06 23.40
N ILE A 209 -11.81 -3.30 24.48
CA ILE A 209 -10.71 -2.60 25.16
C ILE A 209 -9.78 -3.57 25.90
N VAL A 210 -10.35 -4.63 26.50
CA VAL A 210 -9.60 -5.68 27.19
C VAL A 210 -8.79 -6.46 26.18
N THR A 211 -9.41 -6.88 25.06
CA THR A 211 -8.74 -7.55 23.94
C THR A 211 -7.60 -6.70 23.40
N LEU A 212 -7.81 -5.39 23.20
CA LEU A 212 -6.73 -4.50 22.76
C LEU A 212 -5.55 -4.47 23.74
N ARG A 213 -5.84 -4.38 25.05
CA ARG A 213 -4.79 -4.38 26.09
C ARG A 213 -4.07 -5.72 26.15
N SER A 214 -4.76 -6.84 25.96
CA SER A 214 -4.15 -8.17 25.86
C SER A 214 -3.22 -8.28 24.64
N LEU A 215 -3.65 -7.82 23.46
CA LEU A 215 -2.82 -7.75 22.25
C LEU A 215 -1.57 -6.90 22.46
N ALA A 216 -1.70 -5.78 23.18
CA ALA A 216 -0.59 -4.88 23.51
C ALA A 216 0.39 -5.46 24.53
N THR A 217 -0.10 -6.26 25.48
CA THR A 217 0.71 -6.86 26.55
C THR A 217 1.48 -8.08 26.05
N PHE A 218 0.83 -8.90 25.21
CA PHE A 218 1.37 -10.18 24.74
C PHE A 218 1.46 -10.27 23.20
N PRO A 219 2.04 -9.28 22.50
CA PRO A 219 2.08 -9.27 21.03
C PRO A 219 2.78 -10.49 20.44
N ASP A 220 3.68 -11.10 21.21
CA ASP A 220 4.54 -12.22 20.82
C ASP A 220 4.07 -13.58 21.36
N LEU A 221 2.81 -13.68 21.82
CA LEU A 221 2.22 -14.94 22.35
C LEU A 221 2.25 -16.10 21.35
N GLY A 222 2.27 -15.78 20.05
CA GLY A 222 2.38 -16.76 18.97
C GLY A 222 1.06 -17.38 18.54
N TRP A 223 -0.04 -17.18 19.26
CA TRP A 223 -1.40 -17.63 18.94
C TRP A 223 -2.44 -16.65 19.51
N TRP A 224 -3.68 -16.68 19.00
CA TRP A 224 -4.77 -15.80 19.45
C TRP A 224 -6.15 -16.45 19.31
N PHE A 225 -7.15 -15.89 20.00
CA PHE A 225 -8.55 -16.28 19.85
C PHE A 225 -9.31 -15.31 18.94
N VAL A 226 -10.25 -15.86 18.15
CA VAL A 226 -11.28 -15.10 17.43
C VAL A 226 -12.61 -15.80 17.68
N GLY A 227 -13.52 -15.17 18.45
CA GLY A 227 -14.69 -15.88 18.96
C GLY A 227 -14.29 -17.14 19.75
N ASP A 228 -14.82 -18.29 19.35
CA ASP A 228 -14.51 -19.61 19.91
C ASP A 228 -13.32 -20.32 19.24
N GLN A 229 -12.73 -19.73 18.20
CA GLN A 229 -11.65 -20.34 17.43
C GLN A 229 -10.27 -19.92 17.92
N VAL A 230 -9.35 -20.89 17.97
CA VAL A 230 -7.91 -20.64 18.16
C VAL A 230 -7.25 -20.46 16.80
N VAL A 231 -6.52 -19.37 16.64
CA VAL A 231 -5.60 -19.11 15.53
C VAL A 231 -4.18 -19.46 16.00
N PRO A 232 -3.61 -20.60 15.56
CA PRO A 232 -2.35 -21.12 16.12
C PRO A 232 -1.11 -20.28 15.80
N TYR A 233 -1.19 -19.42 14.78
CA TYR A 233 -0.11 -18.55 14.34
C TYR A 233 -0.52 -17.10 14.48
N GLY A 234 0.07 -16.40 15.45
CA GLY A 234 -0.36 -15.06 15.85
C GLY A 234 -0.33 -14.04 14.72
N HIS A 235 0.68 -14.11 13.84
CA HIS A 235 0.78 -13.23 12.68
C HIS A 235 -0.42 -13.36 11.72
N LEU A 236 -1.07 -14.53 11.63
CA LEU A 236 -2.28 -14.74 10.83
C LEU A 236 -3.52 -14.07 11.45
N TYR A 237 -3.61 -14.01 12.78
CA TYR A 237 -4.62 -13.20 13.46
C TYR A 237 -4.43 -11.73 13.12
N PHE A 238 -3.19 -11.23 13.26
CA PHE A 238 -2.85 -9.85 12.93
C PHE A 238 -3.06 -9.52 11.45
N ASP A 239 -2.85 -10.45 10.53
CA ASP A 239 -3.16 -10.23 9.11
C ASP A 239 -4.67 -10.10 8.86
N GLY A 240 -5.51 -10.93 9.49
CA GLY A 240 -6.96 -10.84 9.34
C GLY A 240 -7.55 -9.60 10.02
N LEU A 241 -7.10 -9.27 11.24
CA LEU A 241 -7.44 -8.00 11.90
C LEU A 241 -7.03 -6.81 11.03
N ARG A 242 -5.84 -6.86 10.45
CA ARG A 242 -5.37 -5.78 9.58
C ARG A 242 -6.23 -5.65 8.32
N HIS A 243 -6.61 -6.77 7.73
CA HIS A 243 -7.47 -6.79 6.57
C HIS A 243 -8.85 -6.19 6.88
N LEU A 244 -9.45 -6.54 8.01
CA LEU A 244 -10.70 -5.93 8.48
C LEU A 244 -10.57 -4.40 8.62
N ILE A 245 -9.51 -3.93 9.28
CA ILE A 245 -9.22 -2.50 9.43
C ILE A 245 -9.01 -1.82 8.07
N LYS A 246 -8.38 -2.49 7.10
CA LYS A 246 -8.20 -1.97 5.73
C LYS A 246 -9.54 -1.74 5.05
N LEU A 247 -10.54 -2.60 5.26
CA LEU A 247 -11.87 -2.45 4.67
C LEU A 247 -12.50 -1.10 5.07
N PHE A 248 -12.28 -0.64 6.31
CA PHE A 248 -12.78 0.65 6.78
C PHE A 248 -12.30 1.84 5.96
N SER A 249 -11.23 1.72 5.17
CA SER A 249 -10.80 2.80 4.27
C SER A 249 -11.70 3.03 3.05
N ASN A 250 -12.60 2.10 2.73
CA ASN A 250 -13.52 2.19 1.60
C ASN A 250 -14.97 2.42 2.07
N ARG A 251 -15.85 2.79 1.14
CA ARG A 251 -17.25 3.12 1.44
C ARG A 251 -18.03 2.02 2.16
N TYR A 252 -17.72 0.75 1.88
CA TYR A 252 -18.42 -0.38 2.48
C TYR A 252 -17.93 -0.65 3.89
N GLY A 253 -16.64 -0.46 4.15
CA GLY A 253 -16.12 -0.52 5.50
C GLY A 253 -16.53 0.69 6.35
N GLN A 254 -16.71 1.88 5.76
CA GLN A 254 -17.34 3.00 6.48
C GLN A 254 -18.78 2.64 6.88
N ALA A 255 -19.55 1.99 6.01
CA ALA A 255 -20.88 1.49 6.37
C ALA A 255 -20.85 0.45 7.51
N LEU A 256 -19.81 -0.39 7.60
CA LEU A 256 -19.61 -1.27 8.77
C LEU A 256 -19.31 -0.48 10.03
N LEU A 257 -18.45 0.55 9.97
CA LEU A 257 -18.17 1.41 11.11
C LEU A 257 -19.45 2.09 11.60
N ASP A 258 -20.23 2.67 10.68
CA ASP A 258 -21.48 3.33 11.02
C ASP A 258 -22.51 2.34 11.60
N TYR A 259 -22.54 1.09 11.13
CA TYR A 259 -23.34 0.02 11.72
C TYR A 259 -22.91 -0.27 13.16
N VAL A 260 -21.61 -0.41 13.44
CA VAL A 260 -21.12 -0.65 14.81
C VAL A 260 -21.46 0.51 15.73
N GLU A 261 -21.31 1.76 15.27
CA GLU A 261 -21.66 2.96 16.05
C GLU A 261 -23.16 2.99 16.37
N ALA A 262 -24.02 2.64 15.40
CA ALA A 262 -25.47 2.59 15.59
C ALA A 262 -25.90 1.46 16.54
N GLU A 263 -25.32 0.26 16.39
CA GLU A 263 -25.67 -0.92 17.19
C GLU A 263 -25.23 -0.79 18.65
N THR A 264 -24.08 -0.17 18.89
CA THR A 264 -23.48 -0.08 20.23
C THR A 264 -23.81 1.22 20.97
N GLY A 265 -24.32 2.23 20.26
CA GLY A 265 -24.46 3.60 20.78
C GLY A 265 -23.12 4.29 21.06
N TRP A 266 -21.99 3.63 20.79
CA TRP A 266 -20.66 4.21 20.94
C TRP A 266 -20.35 5.08 19.73
N SER A 267 -19.87 6.30 19.98
CA SER A 267 -19.41 7.20 18.94
C SER A 267 -18.03 7.77 19.29
N HIS A 268 -17.23 8.03 18.26
CA HIS A 268 -15.94 8.66 18.40
C HIS A 268 -15.74 9.70 17.31
N GLU A 269 -15.04 10.80 17.64
CA GLU A 269 -14.83 11.93 16.73
C GLU A 269 -14.33 11.46 15.36
N LYS A 270 -15.09 11.81 14.31
CA LYS A 270 -14.69 11.56 12.92
C LYS A 270 -13.67 12.61 12.51
N SER A 271 -12.59 12.18 11.87
CA SER A 271 -11.60 13.07 11.26
C SER A 271 -12.10 13.54 9.90
N GLU A 272 -11.94 14.82 9.58
CA GLU A 272 -12.35 15.40 8.30
C GLU A 272 -11.54 14.85 7.11
N GLN A 273 -10.29 14.42 7.34
CA GLN A 273 -9.40 13.87 6.32
C GLN A 273 -8.57 12.70 6.86
N PRO A 274 -9.16 11.49 6.98
CA PRO A 274 -8.43 10.34 7.50
C PRO A 274 -7.28 9.97 6.56
N ALA A 275 -6.10 9.72 7.14
CA ALA A 275 -4.97 9.24 6.36
C ALA A 275 -5.33 7.90 5.70
N LYS A 276 -4.97 7.74 4.42
CA LYS A 276 -5.30 6.53 3.65
C LYS A 276 -4.65 5.24 4.20
N GLN A 277 -3.58 5.38 4.98
CA GLN A 277 -2.85 4.25 5.55
C GLN A 277 -2.99 4.26 7.08
N PHE A 278 -3.44 3.11 7.62
CA PHE A 278 -3.68 2.92 9.04
C PHE A 278 -2.51 3.35 9.95
N GLU A 279 -1.26 2.98 9.65
CA GLU A 279 -0.11 3.34 10.49
C GLU A 279 0.27 4.82 10.46
N VAL A 280 -0.37 5.64 9.62
CA VAL A 280 -0.09 7.08 9.49
C VAL A 280 -1.18 7.93 10.14
N MET A 281 -2.34 7.33 10.42
CA MET A 281 -3.44 7.98 11.14
C MET A 281 -2.99 8.38 12.55
N SER A 282 -3.68 9.32 13.18
CA SER A 282 -3.48 9.67 14.59
C SER A 282 -3.86 8.53 15.54
N VAL A 283 -3.42 8.58 16.81
CA VAL A 283 -3.85 7.59 17.82
C VAL A 283 -5.37 7.47 17.91
N ARG A 284 -6.09 8.61 17.92
CA ARG A 284 -7.56 8.64 18.04
C ARG A 284 -8.24 7.91 16.89
N GLU A 285 -7.82 8.18 15.66
CA GLU A 285 -8.37 7.53 14.47
C GLU A 285 -8.06 6.02 14.44
N ARG A 286 -6.81 5.63 14.75
CA ARG A 286 -6.46 4.21 14.85
C ARG A 286 -7.28 3.52 15.93
N HIS A 287 -7.49 4.18 17.06
CA HIS A 287 -8.25 3.66 18.19
C HIS A 287 -9.70 3.38 17.79
N ARG A 288 -10.38 4.33 17.13
CA ARG A 288 -11.74 4.14 16.61
C ARG A 288 -11.83 2.90 15.72
N TRP A 289 -10.93 2.76 14.74
CA TRP A 289 -10.96 1.62 13.83
C TRP A 289 -10.66 0.30 14.54
N LEU A 290 -9.73 0.29 15.51
CA LEU A 290 -9.45 -0.90 16.31
C LEU A 290 -10.63 -1.30 17.18
N MET A 291 -11.30 -0.35 17.85
CA MET A 291 -12.45 -0.63 18.69
C MET A 291 -13.60 -1.26 17.91
N ALA A 292 -13.90 -0.72 16.73
CA ALA A 292 -14.93 -1.31 15.86
C ALA A 292 -14.51 -2.68 15.31
N ALA A 293 -13.26 -2.84 14.86
CA ALA A 293 -12.77 -4.13 14.39
C ALA A 293 -12.80 -5.20 15.48
N LEU A 294 -12.32 -4.89 16.68
CA LEU A 294 -12.29 -5.83 17.80
C LEU A 294 -13.70 -6.17 18.29
N TRP A 295 -14.64 -5.22 18.26
CA TRP A 295 -16.03 -5.51 18.60
C TRP A 295 -16.68 -6.50 17.62
N LEU A 296 -16.36 -6.38 16.31
CA LEU A 296 -16.81 -7.34 15.29
C LEU A 296 -16.18 -8.73 15.47
N LEU A 297 -14.94 -8.79 15.96
CA LEU A 297 -14.20 -10.05 16.19
C LEU A 297 -14.52 -10.73 17.53
N GLU A 298 -15.11 -10.02 18.49
CA GLU A 298 -15.44 -10.55 19.82
C GLU A 298 -16.44 -11.71 19.75
N ASP A 299 -17.47 -11.59 18.89
CA ASP A 299 -18.46 -12.65 18.61
C ASP A 299 -18.38 -13.04 17.12
N TRP A 300 -17.20 -13.53 16.74
CA TRP A 300 -16.90 -13.94 15.37
C TRP A 300 -17.47 -15.33 15.06
N PRO A 301 -18.01 -15.56 13.84
CA PRO A 301 -18.19 -14.60 12.75
C PRO A 301 -19.52 -13.84 12.81
N ARG A 302 -20.35 -14.07 13.84
CA ARG A 302 -21.76 -13.66 13.88
C ARG A 302 -21.96 -12.15 13.74
N ARG A 303 -21.29 -11.33 14.55
CA ARG A 303 -21.43 -9.86 14.46
C ARG A 303 -21.00 -9.33 13.09
N PHE A 304 -19.91 -9.86 12.56
CA PHE A 304 -19.42 -9.48 11.23
C PHE A 304 -20.37 -9.90 10.11
N GLU A 305 -20.95 -11.10 10.18
CA GLU A 305 -21.93 -11.59 9.22
C GLU A 305 -23.19 -10.72 9.21
N VAL A 306 -23.77 -10.44 10.38
CA VAL A 306 -24.99 -9.61 10.50
C VAL A 306 -24.73 -8.20 9.97
N ALA A 307 -23.62 -7.59 10.38
CA ALA A 307 -23.21 -6.28 9.87
C ALA A 307 -22.99 -6.31 8.35
N GLY A 308 -22.31 -7.36 7.87
CA GLY A 308 -22.01 -7.57 6.46
C GLY A 308 -23.26 -7.68 5.58
N ARG A 309 -24.22 -8.51 5.97
CA ARG A 309 -25.48 -8.72 5.24
C ARG A 309 -26.34 -7.47 5.24
N THR A 310 -26.48 -6.81 6.41
CA THR A 310 -27.25 -5.57 6.54
C THR A 310 -26.71 -4.46 5.63
N GLN A 311 -25.39 -4.39 5.47
CA GLN A 311 -24.74 -3.38 4.61
C GLN A 311 -24.50 -3.84 3.15
N GLY A 312 -25.01 -5.02 2.76
CA GLY A 312 -24.86 -5.54 1.39
C GLY A 312 -23.41 -5.81 0.97
N LEU A 313 -22.56 -6.20 1.92
CA LEU A 313 -21.20 -6.67 1.64
C LEU A 313 -21.22 -8.04 1.00
N THR A 314 -20.35 -8.22 0.00
CA THR A 314 -20.18 -9.49 -0.69
C THR A 314 -18.78 -10.03 -0.46
N GLN A 315 -18.64 -11.35 -0.47
CA GLN A 315 -17.33 -12.02 -0.38
C GLN A 315 -16.28 -11.42 -1.33
N THR A 316 -16.62 -11.15 -2.59
CA THR A 316 -15.69 -10.60 -3.59
C THR A 316 -15.15 -9.23 -3.17
N ARG A 317 -15.99 -8.39 -2.55
CA ARG A 317 -15.59 -7.06 -2.07
C ARG A 317 -14.73 -7.14 -0.83
N ILE A 318 -14.94 -8.15 0.01
CA ILE A 318 -14.17 -8.36 1.24
C ILE A 318 -12.79 -8.95 0.90
N LEU A 319 -12.72 -10.02 0.09
CA LEU A 319 -11.46 -10.73 -0.15
C LEU A 319 -10.56 -10.02 -1.18
N GLU A 320 -11.13 -9.16 -2.04
CA GLU A 320 -10.40 -8.37 -3.06
C GLU A 320 -9.48 -9.20 -3.98
N GLY A 321 -9.69 -10.51 -4.10
CA GLY A 321 -8.85 -11.41 -4.90
C GLY A 321 -7.46 -11.68 -4.31
N HIS A 322 -7.23 -11.32 -3.04
CA HIS A 322 -6.00 -11.64 -2.31
C HIS A 322 -6.22 -12.86 -1.41
N ILE A 323 -5.16 -13.65 -1.20
CA ILE A 323 -5.17 -14.74 -0.23
C ILE A 323 -5.23 -14.12 1.17
N GLN A 324 -6.23 -14.53 1.96
CA GLN A 324 -6.39 -14.11 3.35
C GLN A 324 -6.11 -15.28 4.30
N PRO A 325 -5.86 -15.01 5.59
CA PRO A 325 -5.75 -16.08 6.58
C PRO A 325 -6.98 -17.00 6.55
N PHE A 326 -6.75 -18.31 6.64
CA PHE A 326 -7.79 -19.32 6.50
C PHE A 326 -9.01 -19.07 7.41
N TRP A 327 -8.78 -18.72 8.69
CA TRP A 327 -9.85 -18.44 9.66
C TRP A 327 -10.79 -17.32 9.19
N PHE A 328 -10.22 -16.28 8.57
CA PHE A 328 -10.97 -15.13 8.06
C PHE A 328 -11.64 -15.49 6.74
N GLU A 329 -10.89 -16.08 5.81
CA GLU A 329 -11.36 -16.40 4.47
C GLU A 329 -12.48 -17.43 4.47
N SER A 330 -12.34 -18.52 5.23
CA SER A 330 -13.34 -19.57 5.36
C SER A 330 -14.66 -19.01 5.91
N SER A 331 -14.60 -18.23 6.99
CA SER A 331 -15.78 -17.60 7.59
C SER A 331 -16.50 -16.68 6.61
N VAL A 332 -15.78 -15.83 5.88
CA VAL A 332 -16.37 -14.92 4.88
C VAL A 332 -17.00 -15.70 3.72
N ARG A 333 -16.33 -16.76 3.25
CA ARG A 333 -16.85 -17.63 2.17
C ARG A 333 -18.12 -18.38 2.58
N LEU A 334 -18.18 -18.86 3.82
CA LEU A 334 -19.33 -19.60 4.35
C LEU A 334 -20.53 -18.69 4.63
N THR A 335 -20.30 -17.51 5.19
CA THR A 335 -21.38 -16.62 5.67
C THR A 335 -21.86 -15.60 4.64
N LEU A 336 -20.94 -15.09 3.80
CA LEU A 336 -21.17 -14.02 2.82
C LEU A 336 -20.89 -14.45 1.37
N GLY A 337 -20.57 -15.72 1.16
CA GLY A 337 -20.51 -16.31 -0.18
C GLY A 337 -21.91 -16.58 -0.70
N ASN A 338 -22.23 -16.06 -1.88
CA ASN A 338 -23.31 -16.65 -2.68
C ASN A 338 -22.76 -18.01 -3.11
N GLY A 339 -23.18 -19.09 -2.44
CA GLY A 339 -22.59 -20.43 -2.50
C GLY A 339 -22.07 -20.86 -3.88
N TYR A 340 -21.06 -21.73 -3.88
CA TYR A 340 -20.25 -22.19 -5.02
C TYR A 340 -21.01 -22.70 -6.27
N TYR A 341 -22.34 -22.70 -6.29
CA TYR A 341 -23.13 -23.05 -7.46
C TYR A 341 -22.86 -22.07 -8.61
N SER A 342 -22.05 -22.54 -9.55
CA SER A 342 -21.96 -22.03 -10.90
C SER A 342 -22.58 -23.09 -11.80
N PRO A 343 -23.67 -22.80 -12.53
CA PRO A 343 -24.28 -23.78 -13.41
C PRO A 343 -23.25 -24.23 -14.45
N THR A 344 -23.17 -25.52 -14.68
CA THR A 344 -22.39 -26.11 -15.76
C THR A 344 -22.98 -25.69 -17.12
N GLN A 345 -22.21 -25.84 -18.20
CA GLN A 345 -22.72 -25.60 -19.55
C GLN A 345 -23.92 -26.51 -19.87
N GLU A 346 -23.94 -27.72 -19.33
CA GLU A 346 -25.02 -28.68 -19.49
C GLU A 346 -26.29 -28.25 -18.75
N GLU A 347 -26.18 -27.80 -17.50
CA GLU A 347 -27.31 -27.23 -16.76
C GLU A 347 -27.87 -25.98 -17.45
N ALA A 348 -27.00 -25.12 -17.98
CA ALA A 348 -27.42 -23.96 -18.77
C ALA A 348 -28.16 -24.37 -20.05
N ASN A 349 -27.67 -25.41 -20.76
CA ASN A 349 -28.32 -25.92 -21.96
C ASN A 349 -29.69 -26.55 -21.66
N ASN A 350 -29.79 -27.31 -20.57
CA ASN A 350 -31.04 -27.92 -20.13
C ASN A 350 -32.05 -26.86 -19.68
N ALA A 351 -31.60 -25.83 -18.95
CA ALA A 351 -32.45 -24.69 -18.60
C ALA A 351 -32.91 -23.91 -19.83
N MET A 352 -32.05 -23.71 -20.84
CA MET A 352 -32.44 -23.10 -22.12
C MET A 352 -33.48 -23.95 -22.86
N ALA A 353 -33.28 -25.27 -22.93
CA ALA A 353 -34.23 -26.18 -23.58
C ALA A 353 -35.58 -26.24 -22.84
N TYR A 354 -35.56 -26.12 -21.51
CA TYR A 354 -36.78 -26.02 -20.70
C TYR A 354 -37.51 -24.71 -20.95
N VAL A 355 -36.81 -23.57 -20.87
CA VAL A 355 -37.39 -22.24 -21.10
C VAL A 355 -37.96 -22.13 -22.52
N ALA A 356 -37.28 -22.68 -23.52
CA ALA A 356 -37.73 -22.70 -24.92
C ALA A 356 -39.08 -23.41 -25.11
N LYS A 357 -39.44 -24.36 -24.23
CA LYS A 357 -40.76 -25.02 -24.23
C LYS A 357 -41.85 -24.18 -23.58
N THR A 358 -41.48 -23.24 -22.72
CA THR A 358 -42.40 -22.46 -21.88
C THR A 358 -42.51 -20.98 -22.26
N GLY A 359 -41.62 -20.46 -23.11
CA GLY A 359 -41.63 -19.06 -23.54
C GLY A 359 -40.31 -18.61 -24.17
N ASP A 360 -40.09 -17.30 -24.23
CA ASP A 360 -38.90 -16.71 -24.85
C ASP A 360 -37.62 -16.97 -24.03
N VAL A 361 -36.61 -17.49 -24.72
CA VAL A 361 -35.29 -17.73 -24.15
C VAL A 361 -34.53 -16.41 -24.03
N THR A 362 -34.58 -15.83 -22.84
CA THR A 362 -33.82 -14.64 -22.47
C THR A 362 -32.86 -14.98 -21.34
N VAL A 363 -31.83 -14.16 -21.17
CA VAL A 363 -30.91 -14.31 -20.03
C VAL A 363 -31.68 -14.28 -18.72
N SER A 364 -32.74 -13.45 -18.62
CA SER A 364 -33.55 -13.33 -17.41
C SER A 364 -34.41 -14.57 -17.15
N SER A 365 -35.03 -15.15 -18.18
CA SER A 365 -35.87 -16.35 -18.02
C SER A 365 -35.03 -17.59 -17.71
N VAL A 366 -33.85 -17.74 -18.32
CA VAL A 366 -32.92 -18.84 -18.01
C VAL A 366 -32.29 -18.66 -16.62
N SER A 367 -31.96 -17.43 -16.24
CA SER A 367 -31.45 -17.08 -14.91
C SER A 367 -32.46 -17.35 -13.80
N ALA A 368 -33.75 -17.10 -14.06
CA ALA A 368 -34.84 -17.39 -13.13
C ALA A 368 -34.97 -18.91 -12.86
N VAL A 369 -34.84 -19.74 -13.90
CA VAL A 369 -34.89 -21.22 -13.76
C VAL A 369 -33.65 -21.76 -13.02
N LEU A 370 -32.49 -21.14 -13.22
CA LEU A 370 -31.23 -21.53 -12.54
C LEU A 370 -31.06 -20.91 -11.14
N GLY A 371 -32.02 -20.11 -10.67
CA GLY A 371 -32.01 -19.54 -9.31
C GLY A 371 -30.95 -18.46 -9.04
N ARG A 372 -30.45 -17.75 -10.07
CA ARG A 372 -29.53 -16.61 -9.89
C ARG A 372 -29.80 -15.49 -10.88
N ASP A 373 -29.71 -14.24 -10.41
CA ASP A 373 -29.92 -13.07 -11.28
C ASP A 373 -28.79 -12.79 -12.29
N ARG A 374 -27.52 -13.21 -12.08
CA ARG A 374 -26.38 -12.60 -12.83
C ARG A 374 -25.09 -13.43 -13.05
N ASP A 375 -25.10 -14.76 -13.17
CA ASP A 375 -23.89 -15.47 -13.65
C ASP A 375 -23.83 -15.55 -15.18
N ILE A 376 -23.40 -14.42 -15.76
CA ILE A 376 -23.39 -14.13 -17.20
C ILE A 376 -22.34 -14.94 -17.97
N GLY A 377 -21.43 -15.65 -17.30
CA GLY A 377 -20.29 -16.36 -17.92
C GLY A 377 -20.69 -17.52 -18.81
N VAL A 378 -21.61 -18.36 -18.35
CA VAL A 378 -22.03 -19.62 -19.02
C VAL A 378 -23.20 -19.39 -19.99
N ILE A 379 -23.99 -18.33 -19.75
CA ILE A 379 -25.14 -17.91 -20.57
C ILE A 379 -24.71 -16.98 -21.74
N ARG A 380 -23.42 -16.62 -21.81
CA ARG A 380 -22.83 -15.75 -22.85
C ARG A 380 -22.96 -16.15 -24.32
N PRO A 381 -23.20 -17.42 -24.72
CA PRO A 381 -23.42 -17.75 -26.13
C PRO A 381 -24.57 -16.96 -26.78
N LEU A 382 -25.48 -16.40 -25.98
CA LEU A 382 -26.62 -15.62 -26.46
C LEU A 382 -26.30 -14.16 -26.86
N LYS A 383 -25.11 -13.61 -26.54
CA LYS A 383 -24.80 -12.19 -26.85
C LYS A 383 -23.35 -11.96 -27.30
N LYS A 384 -23.13 -12.13 -28.60
CA LYS A 384 -22.59 -11.09 -29.51
C LYS A 384 -22.40 -11.68 -30.92
N PRO A 385 -22.99 -11.10 -31.98
CA PRO A 385 -22.42 -11.31 -33.31
C PRO A 385 -20.96 -10.82 -33.26
N ALA A 386 -20.04 -11.63 -33.78
CA ALA A 386 -18.66 -11.20 -33.98
C ALA A 386 -18.70 -9.88 -34.76
N LYS A 387 -18.15 -8.80 -34.19
CA LYS A 387 -18.07 -7.52 -34.92
C LYS A 387 -17.34 -7.81 -36.24
N PRO A 388 -17.87 -7.37 -37.39
CA PRO A 388 -17.25 -7.64 -38.67
C PRO A 388 -15.79 -7.15 -38.63
N LYS A 389 -14.87 -7.99 -39.12
CA LYS A 389 -13.47 -7.60 -39.25
C LYS A 389 -13.43 -6.35 -40.15
N PRO A 390 -12.61 -5.34 -39.83
CA PRO A 390 -12.47 -4.14 -40.66
C PRO A 390 -12.06 -4.58 -42.07
N LYS A 391 -12.84 -4.19 -43.07
CA LYS A 391 -12.57 -4.50 -44.47
C LYS A 391 -11.58 -3.48 -45.04
N ARG A 392 -10.91 -3.84 -46.15
CA ARG A 392 -10.01 -2.91 -46.87
C ARG A 392 -10.70 -1.59 -47.26
N GLU A 393 -11.98 -1.67 -47.65
CA GLU A 393 -12.84 -0.53 -47.96
C GLU A 393 -12.97 0.46 -46.79
N ASP A 394 -13.00 -0.04 -45.55
CA ASP A 394 -13.09 0.80 -44.35
C ASP A 394 -11.82 1.62 -44.14
N PHE A 395 -10.65 1.07 -44.49
CA PHE A 395 -9.38 1.78 -44.43
C PHE A 395 -9.27 2.84 -45.52
N GLU A 396 -9.74 2.56 -46.73
CA GLU A 396 -9.76 3.52 -47.84
C GLU A 396 -10.66 4.72 -47.52
N LEU A 397 -11.84 4.47 -46.92
CA LEU A 397 -12.73 5.53 -46.44
C LEU A 397 -12.09 6.36 -45.31
N ALA A 398 -11.43 5.72 -44.35
CA ALA A 398 -10.73 6.42 -43.27
C ALA A 398 -9.57 7.29 -43.81
N ILE A 399 -8.80 6.79 -44.78
CA ILE A 399 -7.74 7.55 -45.44
C ILE A 399 -8.31 8.81 -46.13
N LYS A 400 -9.43 8.68 -46.84
CA LYS A 400 -10.08 9.81 -47.52
C LYS A 400 -10.53 10.89 -46.52
N LYS A 401 -11.24 10.49 -45.45
CA LYS A 401 -11.71 11.44 -44.41
C LYS A 401 -10.54 12.15 -43.72
N LEU A 402 -9.47 11.42 -43.42
CA LEU A 402 -8.27 11.99 -42.81
C LEU A 402 -7.54 12.95 -43.76
N GLU A 403 -7.55 12.68 -45.07
CA GLU A 403 -6.97 13.57 -46.07
C GLU A 403 -7.74 14.89 -46.18
N GLU A 404 -9.07 14.82 -46.23
CA GLU A 404 -9.97 15.98 -46.23
C GLU A 404 -9.78 16.81 -44.97
N GLU A 405 -9.81 16.19 -43.78
CA GLU A 405 -9.62 16.89 -42.51
C GLU A 405 -8.23 17.52 -42.43
N ARG A 406 -7.19 16.84 -42.91
CA ARG A 406 -5.82 17.35 -42.91
C ARG A 406 -5.67 18.61 -43.77
N LEU A 407 -6.31 18.68 -44.93
CA LEU A 407 -6.24 19.84 -45.82
C LEU A 407 -6.80 21.11 -45.15
N THR A 408 -7.73 20.96 -44.19
CA THR A 408 -8.27 22.09 -43.41
C THR A 408 -7.35 22.61 -42.30
N LYS A 409 -6.26 21.90 -41.97
CA LYS A 409 -5.36 22.28 -40.86
C LYS A 409 -4.10 22.98 -41.37
N LEU A 410 -3.58 23.94 -40.61
CA LEU A 410 -2.35 24.65 -40.97
C LEU A 410 -1.13 23.71 -41.07
N PRO A 411 -0.26 23.87 -42.10
CA PRO A 411 1.03 23.17 -42.20
C PRO A 411 1.89 23.36 -40.94
N GLY A 412 2.68 22.36 -40.56
CA GLY A 412 3.60 22.45 -39.42
C GLY A 412 2.97 22.31 -38.03
N THR A 413 1.65 22.18 -37.90
CA THR A 413 0.98 21.99 -36.61
C THR A 413 1.00 20.52 -36.13
N VAL A 414 1.06 20.32 -34.81
CA VAL A 414 0.98 18.99 -34.17
C VAL A 414 -0.34 18.28 -34.53
N VAL A 415 -1.44 19.03 -34.64
CA VAL A 415 -2.75 18.49 -35.05
C VAL A 415 -2.69 17.89 -36.45
N ARG A 416 -2.06 18.60 -37.41
CA ARG A 416 -1.87 18.09 -38.77
C ARG A 416 -0.95 16.87 -38.81
N ALA A 417 0.10 16.84 -37.97
CA ALA A 417 0.99 15.69 -37.84
C ALA A 417 0.28 14.43 -37.28
N VAL A 418 -0.65 14.61 -36.34
CA VAL A 418 -1.50 13.52 -35.82
C VAL A 418 -2.39 12.93 -36.91
N LEU A 419 -2.99 13.77 -37.75
CA LEU A 419 -3.81 13.31 -38.88
C LEU A 419 -2.97 12.55 -39.92
N GLU A 420 -1.76 13.05 -40.21
CA GLU A 420 -0.80 12.35 -41.09
C GLU A 420 -0.39 10.98 -40.57
N ARG A 421 -0.11 10.89 -39.26
CA ARG A 421 0.21 9.61 -38.62
C ARG A 421 -0.93 8.62 -38.79
N ASP A 422 -2.15 9.01 -38.43
CA ASP A 422 -3.32 8.13 -38.49
C ASP A 422 -3.57 7.68 -39.94
N ARG A 423 -3.43 8.59 -40.91
CA ARG A 423 -3.56 8.27 -42.35
C ARG A 423 -2.50 7.26 -42.79
N MET A 424 -1.25 7.44 -42.35
CA MET A 424 -0.15 6.53 -42.68
C MET A 424 -0.36 5.14 -42.08
N MET A 425 -0.86 5.05 -40.85
CA MET A 425 -1.19 3.76 -40.22
C MET A 425 -2.25 3.00 -41.03
N PHE A 426 -3.34 3.66 -41.44
CA PHE A 426 -4.37 3.02 -42.28
C PHE A 426 -3.84 2.66 -43.67
N LEU A 427 -2.99 3.50 -44.28
CA LEU A 427 -2.36 3.20 -45.56
C LEU A 427 -1.48 1.94 -45.48
N MET A 428 -0.67 1.81 -44.43
CA MET A 428 0.16 0.62 -44.21
C MET A 428 -0.70 -0.62 -43.95
N MET A 429 -1.75 -0.51 -43.15
CA MET A 429 -2.67 -1.64 -42.93
C MET A 429 -3.38 -2.07 -44.21
N ALA A 430 -3.73 -1.13 -45.10
CA ALA A 430 -4.39 -1.44 -46.37
C ALA A 430 -3.45 -2.07 -47.41
N ILE A 431 -2.17 -1.70 -47.43
CA ILE A 431 -1.19 -2.18 -48.42
C ILE A 431 -0.47 -3.45 -47.95
N LEU A 432 -0.10 -3.52 -46.67
CA LEU A 432 0.69 -4.62 -46.11
C LEU A 432 -0.15 -5.69 -45.41
N GLU A 433 -1.47 -5.49 -45.33
CA GLU A 433 -2.43 -6.39 -44.66
C GLU A 433 -2.08 -6.69 -43.18
N ILE A 434 -1.34 -5.77 -42.53
CA ILE A 434 -0.86 -5.90 -41.15
C ILE A 434 -2.01 -5.67 -40.16
N ARG A 435 -2.04 -6.45 -39.07
CA ARG A 435 -3.09 -6.35 -38.04
C ARG A 435 -2.84 -5.21 -37.05
N TRP A 436 -3.89 -4.77 -36.35
CA TRP A 436 -3.82 -3.68 -35.36
C TRP A 436 -2.70 -3.80 -34.31
N PRO A 437 -2.42 -4.98 -33.72
CA PRO A 437 -1.35 -5.09 -32.73
C PRO A 437 0.05 -5.01 -33.34
N GLU A 438 0.19 -5.32 -34.63
CA GLU A 438 1.46 -5.34 -35.36
C GLU A 438 1.81 -3.92 -35.83
N ILE A 439 0.85 -3.15 -36.38
CA ILE A 439 1.07 -1.75 -36.81
C ILE A 439 1.54 -0.86 -35.65
N CYS A 440 1.03 -1.05 -34.43
CA CYS A 440 1.45 -0.30 -33.24
C CYS A 440 2.81 -0.72 -32.68
N ARG A 441 3.38 -1.84 -33.16
CA ARG A 441 4.68 -2.36 -32.72
C ARG A 441 5.84 -1.96 -33.64
N LEU A 442 5.56 -1.48 -34.84
CA LEU A 442 6.57 -1.05 -35.81
C LEU A 442 7.48 0.05 -35.26
N THR A 443 8.75 -0.07 -35.61
CA THR A 443 9.84 0.86 -35.29
C THR A 443 10.28 1.64 -36.53
N VAL A 444 11.08 2.69 -36.32
CA VAL A 444 11.69 3.43 -37.44
C VAL A 444 12.59 2.54 -38.27
N THR A 445 13.35 1.65 -37.63
CA THR A 445 14.22 0.68 -38.29
C THR A 445 13.42 -0.24 -39.21
N ASP A 446 12.27 -0.74 -38.77
CA ASP A 446 11.38 -1.56 -39.62
C ASP A 446 10.91 -0.76 -40.86
N ALA A 447 10.60 0.53 -40.69
CA ALA A 447 10.18 1.39 -41.80
C ALA A 447 11.31 1.69 -42.79
N GLU A 448 12.54 1.89 -42.30
CA GLU A 448 13.72 2.09 -43.15
C GLU A 448 14.07 0.83 -43.95
N GLU A 449 13.98 -0.35 -43.31
CA GLU A 449 14.15 -1.63 -43.97
C GLU A 449 13.10 -1.84 -45.06
N MET A 450 11.81 -1.57 -44.77
CA MET A 450 10.73 -1.59 -45.75
C MET A 450 11.00 -0.66 -46.93
N ILE A 451 11.45 0.58 -46.68
CA ILE A 451 11.81 1.52 -47.75
C ILE A 451 12.95 0.96 -48.62
N GLY A 452 13.93 0.30 -48.01
CA GLY A 452 15.03 -0.36 -48.72
C GLY A 452 14.54 -1.51 -49.61
N THR A 453 13.70 -2.40 -49.09
CA THR A 453 13.18 -3.56 -49.84
C THR A 453 12.29 -3.14 -51.00
N PHE A 454 11.40 -2.17 -50.79
CA PHE A 454 10.46 -1.72 -51.82
C PHE A 454 11.09 -0.88 -52.93
N LYS A 455 12.28 -0.29 -52.74
CA LYS A 455 13.03 0.37 -53.82
C LYS A 455 13.56 -0.61 -54.87
N CYS A 456 13.70 -1.89 -54.53
CA CYS A 456 14.17 -2.93 -55.44
C CYS A 456 13.02 -3.67 -56.18
N GLY A 457 11.76 -3.49 -55.77
CA GLY A 457 10.58 -4.17 -56.35
C GLY A 457 9.70 -3.26 -57.20
N ASN A 458 9.59 -3.54 -58.51
CA ASN A 458 8.85 -2.72 -59.48
C ASN A 458 7.32 -2.93 -59.41
N SER A 459 6.65 -2.43 -58.37
CA SER A 459 5.18 -2.36 -58.31
C SER A 459 4.68 -0.96 -57.93
N GLY A 460 3.67 -0.46 -58.64
CA GLY A 460 3.11 0.89 -58.46
C GLY A 460 2.47 1.16 -57.08
N LEU A 461 2.08 0.12 -56.34
CA LEU A 461 1.61 0.23 -54.95
C LEU A 461 2.78 0.48 -53.97
N SER A 462 3.93 -0.12 -54.23
CA SER A 462 5.14 0.01 -53.38
C SER A 462 5.72 1.42 -53.46
N SER A 463 5.70 2.05 -54.64
CA SER A 463 6.16 3.43 -54.82
C SER A 463 5.30 4.46 -54.06
N ARG A 464 3.98 4.25 -54.01
CA ARG A 464 3.06 5.10 -53.23
C ARG A 464 3.31 4.98 -51.73
N LEU A 465 3.54 3.77 -51.22
CA LEU A 465 3.82 3.53 -49.81
C LEU A 465 5.14 4.17 -49.40
N VAL A 466 6.22 3.91 -50.15
CA VAL A 466 7.57 4.47 -49.89
C VAL A 466 7.55 6.00 -49.87
N ARG A 467 6.88 6.63 -50.84
CA ARG A 467 6.78 8.09 -50.90
C ARG A 467 6.06 8.68 -49.70
N ASN A 468 4.93 8.09 -49.29
CA ASN A 468 4.15 8.59 -48.15
C ASN A 468 4.85 8.32 -46.81
N LEU A 469 5.48 7.16 -46.66
CA LEU A 469 6.23 6.80 -45.45
C LEU A 469 7.46 7.70 -45.29
N GLY A 470 8.22 7.95 -46.36
CA GLY A 470 9.34 8.90 -46.33
C GLY A 470 8.91 10.33 -45.98
N ARG A 471 7.78 10.81 -46.55
CA ARG A 471 7.22 12.12 -46.18
C ARG A 471 6.77 12.16 -44.71
N TYR A 472 6.16 11.09 -44.22
CA TYR A 472 5.73 10.98 -42.82
C TYR A 472 6.94 11.05 -41.87
N LEU A 473 7.99 10.26 -42.12
CA LEU A 473 9.21 10.23 -41.30
C LEU A 473 9.91 11.61 -41.26
N ASN A 474 10.04 12.27 -42.41
CA ASN A 474 10.80 13.52 -42.54
C ASN A 474 10.03 14.78 -42.13
N GLN A 475 8.71 14.70 -41.90
CA GLN A 475 7.89 15.87 -41.61
C GLN A 475 7.01 15.68 -40.38
N ALA A 476 6.05 14.75 -40.45
CA ALA A 476 5.02 14.60 -39.43
C ALA A 476 5.55 13.91 -38.16
N ARG A 477 6.39 12.88 -38.29
CA ARG A 477 6.94 12.15 -37.13
C ARG A 477 7.81 13.06 -36.27
N LEU A 478 8.67 13.88 -36.88
CA LEU A 478 9.55 14.81 -36.16
C LEU A 478 8.77 15.76 -35.23
N LEU A 479 7.58 16.20 -35.65
CA LEU A 479 6.71 17.05 -34.83
C LEU A 479 6.06 16.31 -33.64
N LEU A 480 5.96 14.98 -33.71
CA LEU A 480 5.30 14.16 -32.70
C LEU A 480 6.27 13.61 -31.63
N VAL A 481 7.54 13.38 -31.98
CA VAL A 481 8.54 12.73 -31.11
C VAL A 481 9.01 13.64 -29.95
N ARG A 482 8.95 14.97 -30.09
CA ARG A 482 9.38 15.92 -29.04
C ARG A 482 10.77 15.56 -28.46
N GLN A 483 11.00 15.74 -27.15
CA GLN A 483 12.30 15.54 -26.47
C GLN A 483 12.70 14.06 -26.25
N TYR A 484 11.84 13.08 -26.58
CA TYR A 484 12.09 11.67 -26.31
C TYR A 484 11.77 10.81 -27.54
N ASP A 485 12.79 10.26 -28.20
CA ASP A 485 12.62 9.28 -29.28
C ASP A 485 12.75 7.84 -28.75
N GLU A 486 11.61 7.17 -28.55
CA GLU A 486 11.54 5.75 -28.16
C GLU A 486 11.71 4.80 -29.36
N GLY A 487 12.09 5.29 -30.55
CA GLY A 487 12.29 4.48 -31.75
C GLY A 487 11.00 3.93 -32.39
N CYS A 488 9.83 4.24 -31.83
CA CYS A 488 8.54 3.79 -32.36
C CYS A 488 8.18 4.52 -33.67
N LEU A 489 7.60 3.81 -34.63
CA LEU A 489 7.23 4.40 -35.92
C LEU A 489 6.10 5.41 -35.78
N PHE A 490 5.09 5.09 -34.97
CA PHE A 490 3.87 5.89 -34.79
C PHE A 490 3.70 6.36 -33.34
N PRO A 491 4.29 7.50 -32.94
CA PRO A 491 4.10 8.07 -31.61
C PRO A 491 2.70 8.67 -31.41
N SER A 492 2.23 8.67 -30.16
CA SER A 492 1.07 9.43 -29.69
C SER A 492 1.33 10.94 -29.76
N ALA A 493 0.29 11.77 -29.61
CA ALA A 493 0.44 13.23 -29.62
C ALA A 493 1.36 13.77 -28.49
N ASN A 494 1.60 12.96 -27.45
CA ASN A 494 2.44 13.29 -26.30
C ASN A 494 3.86 12.71 -26.42
N GLY A 495 4.26 12.17 -27.58
CA GLY A 495 5.60 11.62 -27.82
C GLY A 495 5.85 10.18 -27.37
N ARG A 496 4.90 9.55 -26.67
CA ARG A 496 5.00 8.14 -26.23
C ARG A 496 4.49 7.16 -27.30
N LYS A 497 4.88 5.90 -27.24
CA LYS A 497 4.32 4.82 -28.08
C LYS A 497 2.78 4.79 -28.10
N MET A 498 2.21 4.58 -29.29
CA MET A 498 0.75 4.45 -29.49
C MET A 498 0.18 3.20 -28.79
N VAL A 499 -0.91 3.38 -28.03
CA VAL A 499 -1.66 2.28 -27.40
C VAL A 499 -2.76 1.78 -28.34
N LEU A 500 -2.88 0.45 -28.45
CA LEU A 500 -3.83 -0.22 -29.35
C LEU A 500 -5.29 0.25 -29.19
N ASP A 501 -5.75 0.41 -27.95
CA ASP A 501 -7.13 0.82 -27.69
C ASP A 501 -7.40 2.28 -28.10
N ALA A 502 -6.39 3.16 -27.98
CA ALA A 502 -6.49 4.54 -28.45
C ALA A 502 -6.63 4.59 -29.98
N PHE A 503 -5.88 3.78 -30.71
CA PHE A 503 -5.98 3.70 -32.16
C PHE A 503 -7.32 3.08 -32.62
N ARG A 504 -7.80 2.04 -31.93
CA ARG A 504 -9.14 1.46 -32.17
C ARG A 504 -10.26 2.47 -31.93
N HIS A 505 -10.13 3.30 -30.90
CA HIS A 505 -11.08 4.38 -30.64
C HIS A 505 -11.07 5.42 -31.78
N ARG A 506 -9.89 5.76 -32.32
CA ARG A 506 -9.77 6.68 -33.47
C ARG A 506 -10.45 6.12 -34.72
N TYR A 507 -10.23 4.84 -35.04
CA TYR A 507 -10.91 4.16 -36.14
C TYR A 507 -12.44 4.22 -36.02
N ARG A 508 -12.99 3.91 -34.82
CA ARG A 508 -14.44 3.96 -34.59
C ARG A 508 -15.02 5.35 -34.84
N ARG A 509 -14.35 6.40 -34.40
CA ARG A 509 -14.78 7.80 -34.59
C ARG A 509 -14.71 8.28 -36.05
N LEU A 510 -13.91 7.62 -36.89
CA LEU A 510 -13.80 7.98 -38.30
C LEU A 510 -14.89 7.33 -39.16
N LEU A 511 -15.41 6.17 -38.74
CA LEU A 511 -16.41 5.41 -39.50
C LEU A 511 -17.83 5.46 -38.91
N HIS A 512 -17.95 5.89 -37.66
CA HIS A 512 -19.20 6.15 -36.95
C HIS A 512 -19.13 7.56 -36.37
#